data_AF-A0A5Q4DIJ4-F1
#
_entry.id   AF-A0A5Q4DIJ4-F1
#
_cell.length_a   1.000
_cell.length_b   1.000
_cell.length_c   1.000
_cell.angle_alpha   90.00
_cell.angle_beta   90.00
_cell.angle_gamma   90.00
#
_symmetry.space_group_name_H-M   'P 1'
#
loop_
_entity.id
_entity.type
_entity.pdbx_description
1 polymer ?
#
loop_
_entity_poly.entity_id
_entity_poly.type
_entity_poly.pdbx_seq_one_letter_code
_entity_poly.pdbx_strand_id
1 'polypeptide(L)'
;MTHPRNPGTALDPGAFARVNRPAAERRAASLVARRSLKGGHQAAWLLNAITCMDLTTLAGDDTPERVRRLCAKARRPLSDALVTGLGLAEMPQVGAVCVYPTMVQAAVQALAGTGIPVASVATGFPAGLMPLDLRLAEIRYAVDQGAAEIDIVITRAHVLGGDWAALHDEIAAMREACGEAHLKAILATGDLETLTNVHAASMVAMQAGADFIKTSTGKE
;
A
#
# COMPACT_ATOMS: atom_id res chain seq x y z
N MET A 1 13.31 6.81 -8.00
CA MET A 1 12.46 7.28 -9.12
C MET A 1 11.04 7.33 -8.60
N THR A 2 10.41 8.49 -8.53
CA THR A 2 8.98 8.58 -8.26
C THR A 2 8.24 8.17 -9.53
N HIS A 3 7.43 7.11 -9.44
CA HIS A 3 6.57 6.72 -10.55
C HIS A 3 5.57 7.85 -10.85
N PRO A 4 5.24 8.12 -12.12
CA PRO A 4 4.23 9.11 -12.45
C PRO A 4 2.89 8.69 -11.84
N ARG A 5 2.13 9.67 -11.36
CA ARG A 5 0.78 9.42 -10.85
C ARG A 5 -0.13 8.92 -11.94
N ASN A 6 -1.01 8.00 -11.61
CA ASN A 6 -2.07 7.53 -12.47
C ASN A 6 -3.06 8.68 -12.71
N PRO A 7 -3.34 9.16 -13.93
CA PRO A 7 -4.29 10.26 -14.12
C PRO A 7 -5.76 9.85 -13.86
N GLY A 8 -6.04 8.56 -13.76
CA GLY A 8 -7.41 8.04 -13.75
C GLY A 8 -8.10 8.14 -15.11
N THR A 9 -9.30 7.58 -15.20
CA THR A 9 -10.19 7.58 -16.35
C THR A 9 -11.65 7.61 -15.87
N ALA A 10 -12.60 7.82 -16.78
CA ALA A 10 -14.00 7.56 -16.46
C ALA A 10 -14.21 6.07 -16.09
N LEU A 11 -15.22 5.81 -15.26
CA LEU A 11 -15.65 4.45 -14.93
C LEU A 11 -16.12 3.73 -16.21
N ASP A 12 -15.47 2.61 -16.53
CA ASP A 12 -15.83 1.70 -17.60
C ASP A 12 -16.02 0.27 -17.03
N PRO A 13 -17.26 -0.11 -16.71
CA PRO A 13 -17.58 -1.47 -16.28
C PRO A 13 -17.40 -2.51 -17.40
N GLY A 14 -17.36 -2.09 -18.66
CA GLY A 14 -17.10 -2.97 -19.81
C GLY A 14 -15.69 -3.55 -19.80
N ALA A 15 -14.75 -2.88 -19.11
CA ALA A 15 -13.39 -3.37 -18.91
C ALA A 15 -13.30 -4.53 -17.89
N PHE A 16 -14.38 -4.87 -17.18
CA PHE A 16 -14.37 -5.93 -16.17
C PHE A 16 -14.39 -7.30 -16.85
N ALA A 17 -13.34 -8.08 -16.64
CA ALA A 17 -13.22 -9.42 -17.14
C ALA A 17 -13.91 -10.46 -16.24
N ARG A 18 -14.52 -11.47 -16.87
CA ARG A 18 -14.99 -12.64 -16.14
C ARG A 18 -13.81 -13.43 -15.58
N VAL A 19 -13.78 -13.62 -14.27
CA VAL A 19 -12.73 -14.39 -13.62
C VAL A 19 -13.00 -15.89 -13.70
N ASN A 20 -12.08 -16.63 -14.32
CA ASN A 20 -12.08 -18.09 -14.29
C ASN A 20 -11.44 -18.58 -12.98
N ARG A 21 -12.27 -18.69 -11.93
CA ARG A 21 -11.81 -19.07 -10.57
C ARG A 21 -11.00 -20.37 -10.54
N PRO A 22 -11.45 -21.50 -11.12
CA PRO A 22 -10.65 -22.73 -11.13
C PRO A 22 -9.28 -22.57 -11.80
N ALA A 23 -9.19 -21.79 -12.88
CA ALA A 23 -7.90 -21.53 -13.53
C ALA A 23 -6.98 -20.65 -12.67
N ALA A 24 -7.53 -19.62 -12.02
CA ALA A 24 -6.79 -18.75 -11.10
C ALA A 24 -6.25 -19.55 -9.90
N GLU A 25 -7.08 -20.39 -9.28
CA GLU A 25 -6.69 -21.24 -8.15
C GLU A 25 -5.61 -22.26 -8.55
N ARG A 26 -5.77 -22.94 -9.71
CA ARG A 26 -4.72 -23.84 -10.23
C ARG A 26 -3.42 -23.10 -10.50
N ARG A 27 -3.50 -21.88 -11.05
CA ARG A 27 -2.32 -21.06 -11.33
C ARG A 27 -1.61 -20.68 -10.03
N ALA A 28 -2.35 -20.22 -9.01
CA ALA A 28 -1.80 -19.90 -7.70
C ALA A 28 -1.14 -21.12 -7.04
N ALA A 29 -1.81 -22.27 -7.02
CA ALA A 29 -1.24 -23.52 -6.50
C ALA A 29 0.05 -23.92 -7.23
N SER A 30 0.11 -23.72 -8.55
CA SER A 30 1.32 -23.99 -9.34
C SER A 30 2.50 -23.09 -8.99
N LEU A 31 2.27 -21.89 -8.44
CA LEU A 31 3.34 -20.97 -8.04
C LEU A 31 4.03 -21.46 -6.76
N VAL A 32 3.24 -21.91 -5.79
CA VAL A 32 3.74 -22.43 -4.50
C VAL A 32 4.49 -23.76 -4.68
N ALA A 33 4.04 -24.60 -5.62
CA ALA A 33 4.67 -25.88 -5.91
C ALA A 33 6.00 -25.77 -6.69
N ARG A 34 6.37 -24.57 -7.17
CA ARG A 34 7.63 -24.38 -7.90
C ARG A 34 8.82 -24.49 -6.95
N ARG A 35 9.90 -25.05 -7.48
CA ARG A 35 11.17 -25.17 -6.76
C ARG A 35 11.68 -23.80 -6.34
N SER A 36 11.97 -23.64 -5.04
CA SER A 36 12.57 -22.42 -4.51
C SER A 36 13.95 -22.14 -5.12
N LEU A 37 14.24 -20.86 -5.30
CA LEU A 37 15.57 -20.38 -5.66
C LEU A 37 16.55 -20.68 -4.52
N LYS A 38 17.82 -20.89 -4.86
CA LYS A 38 18.88 -21.27 -3.92
C LYS A 38 20.09 -20.34 -4.04
N GLY A 39 20.88 -20.28 -2.97
CA GLY A 39 22.18 -19.59 -2.96
C GLY A 39 22.06 -18.11 -3.34
N GLY A 40 22.95 -17.65 -4.22
CA GLY A 40 23.01 -16.24 -4.64
C GLY A 40 21.72 -15.71 -5.25
N HIS A 41 20.96 -16.51 -6.00
CA HIS A 41 19.67 -16.09 -6.55
C HIS A 41 18.63 -15.85 -5.46
N GLN A 42 18.61 -16.70 -4.43
CA GLN A 42 17.71 -16.50 -3.30
C GLN A 42 18.06 -15.20 -2.56
N ALA A 43 19.34 -14.94 -2.32
CA ALA A 43 19.80 -13.70 -1.71
C ALA A 43 19.39 -12.48 -2.55
N ALA A 44 19.62 -12.50 -3.86
CA ALA A 44 19.23 -11.40 -4.75
C ALA A 44 17.71 -11.10 -4.70
N TRP A 45 16.86 -12.11 -4.66
CA TRP A 45 15.41 -11.90 -4.55
C TRP A 45 14.98 -11.38 -3.17
N LEU A 46 15.65 -11.79 -2.09
CA LEU A 46 15.41 -11.24 -0.76
C LEU A 46 15.84 -9.77 -0.68
N LEU A 47 16.93 -9.39 -1.34
CA LEU A 47 17.36 -8.00 -1.47
C LEU A 47 16.33 -7.17 -2.24
N ASN A 48 15.81 -7.68 -3.36
CA ASN A 48 14.71 -7.01 -4.08
C ASN A 48 13.44 -6.90 -3.22
N ALA A 49 13.14 -7.88 -2.37
CA ALA A 49 12.00 -7.80 -1.47
C ALA A 49 12.14 -6.66 -0.46
N ILE A 50 13.36 -6.34 -0.01
CA ILE A 50 13.63 -5.18 0.84
C ILE A 50 13.29 -3.89 0.10
N THR A 51 13.68 -3.75 -1.17
CA THR A 51 13.41 -2.53 -1.94
C THR A 51 11.93 -2.32 -2.28
N CYS A 52 11.13 -3.39 -2.23
CA CYS A 52 9.68 -3.34 -2.40
C CYS A 52 8.92 -3.29 -1.06
N MET A 53 9.62 -3.10 0.07
CA MET A 53 9.00 -3.15 1.39
C MET A 53 8.50 -1.78 1.83
N ASP A 54 7.20 -1.70 2.15
CA ASP A 54 6.67 -0.65 3.02
C ASP A 54 6.86 -1.10 4.47
N LEU A 55 7.95 -0.66 5.10
CA LEU A 55 8.25 -1.06 6.47
C LEU A 55 7.26 -0.38 7.43
N THR A 56 6.38 -1.18 8.03
CA THR A 56 5.13 -0.68 8.61
C THR A 56 5.09 -0.86 10.14
N THR A 57 4.56 0.13 10.86
CA THR A 57 3.99 -0.07 12.20
C THR A 57 2.62 0.58 12.29
N LEU A 58 1.63 -0.22 12.70
CA LEU A 58 0.23 0.19 12.85
C LEU A 58 -0.33 -0.42 14.14
N ALA A 59 0.37 -0.18 15.24
CA ALA A 59 0.00 -0.66 16.57
C ALA A 59 -0.70 0.47 17.35
N GLY A 60 -1.68 0.12 18.18
CA GLY A 60 -2.40 1.09 19.00
C GLY A 60 -1.53 1.74 20.10
N ASP A 61 -0.38 1.14 20.41
CA ASP A 61 0.62 1.63 21.36
C ASP A 61 1.80 2.35 20.68
N ASP A 62 1.67 2.73 19.40
CA ASP A 62 2.74 3.42 18.70
C ASP A 62 3.01 4.80 19.31
N THR A 63 4.30 5.08 19.48
CA THR A 63 4.82 6.34 20.00
C THR A 63 5.85 6.89 19.04
N PRO A 64 6.16 8.20 19.08
CA PRO A 64 7.21 8.78 18.25
C PRO A 64 8.55 8.04 18.37
N GLU A 65 8.87 7.52 19.56
CA GLU A 65 10.12 6.79 19.80
C GLU A 65 10.12 5.38 19.17
N ARG A 66 8.98 4.67 19.17
CA ARG A 66 8.83 3.41 18.41
C ARG A 66 8.98 3.66 16.91
N VAL A 67 8.37 4.73 16.41
CA VAL A 67 8.45 5.14 15.00
C VAL A 67 9.88 5.51 14.61
N ARG A 68 10.62 6.24 15.45
CA ARG A 68 12.06 6.50 15.22
C ARG A 68 12.88 5.23 15.10
N ARG A 69 12.62 4.22 15.95
CA ARG A 69 13.29 2.91 15.86
C ARG A 69 12.95 2.18 14.55
N LEU A 70 11.68 2.23 14.12
CA LEU A 70 11.29 1.71 12.81
C LEU A 70 12.03 2.42 11.67
N CYS A 71 12.12 3.75 11.72
CA CYS A 71 12.84 4.55 10.73
C CYS A 71 14.35 4.25 10.72
N ALA A 72 14.96 4.01 11.89
CA ALA A 72 16.36 3.58 11.97
C ALA A 72 16.57 2.21 11.28
N LYS A 73 15.62 1.28 11.44
CA LYS A 73 15.61 0.00 10.72
C LYS A 73 15.38 0.18 9.21
N ALA A 74 14.53 1.11 8.81
CA ALA A 74 14.31 1.46 7.40
C ALA A 74 15.58 2.01 6.73
N ARG A 75 16.36 2.83 7.45
CA ARG A 75 17.66 3.37 7.01
C ARG A 75 18.73 2.29 6.89
N ARG A 76 18.66 1.24 7.72
CA ARG A 76 19.66 0.16 7.78
C ARG A 76 18.96 -1.21 7.91
N PRO A 77 18.33 -1.70 6.84
CA PRO A 77 17.56 -2.95 6.89
C PRO A 77 18.46 -4.20 7.00
N LEU A 78 19.76 -4.07 6.69
CA LEU A 78 20.76 -5.13 6.82
C LEU A 78 21.90 -4.70 7.75
N SER A 79 22.60 -5.70 8.30
CA SER A 79 23.85 -5.46 9.04
C SER A 79 25.03 -5.28 8.08
N ASP A 80 26.08 -4.56 8.51
CA ASP A 80 27.28 -4.32 7.69
C ASP A 80 28.00 -5.60 7.28
N ALA A 81 27.94 -6.63 8.13
CA ALA A 81 28.48 -7.94 7.83
C ALA A 81 27.75 -8.59 6.64
N LEU A 82 26.43 -8.42 6.53
CA LEU A 82 25.65 -8.92 5.40
C LEU A 82 25.89 -8.10 4.13
N VAL A 83 25.97 -6.77 4.25
CA VAL A 83 26.28 -5.89 3.11
C VAL A 83 27.64 -6.27 2.51
N THR A 84 28.67 -6.40 3.35
CA THR A 84 30.02 -6.82 2.94
C THR A 84 30.02 -8.26 2.42
N GLY A 85 29.41 -9.18 3.16
CA GLY A 85 29.43 -10.61 2.82
C GLY A 85 28.68 -10.95 1.54
N LEU A 86 27.70 -10.13 1.14
CA LEU A 86 26.97 -10.24 -0.13
C LEU A 86 27.61 -9.42 -1.25
N GLY A 87 28.66 -8.64 -0.98
CA GLY A 87 29.34 -7.81 -1.96
C GLY A 87 28.47 -6.66 -2.50
N LEU A 88 27.58 -6.11 -1.67
CA LEU A 88 26.72 -4.99 -2.07
C LEU A 88 27.52 -3.69 -2.08
N ALA A 89 27.35 -2.88 -3.12
CA ALA A 89 28.00 -1.58 -3.20
C ALA A 89 27.45 -0.60 -2.15
N GLU A 90 26.15 -0.68 -1.86
CA GLU A 90 25.44 0.23 -0.97
C GLU A 90 24.39 -0.51 -0.13
N MET A 91 23.97 0.09 0.98
CA MET A 91 22.87 -0.41 1.80
C MET A 91 21.57 -0.35 0.98
N PRO A 92 20.81 -1.45 0.84
CA PRO A 92 19.51 -1.39 0.18
C PRO A 92 18.55 -0.52 0.99
N GLN A 93 17.72 0.23 0.28
CA GLN A 93 16.71 1.10 0.86
C GLN A 93 15.34 0.43 0.77
N VAL A 94 14.50 0.59 1.80
CA VAL A 94 13.10 0.16 1.74
C VAL A 94 12.28 1.05 0.80
N GLY A 95 11.13 0.55 0.34
CA GLY A 95 10.21 1.30 -0.52
C GLY A 95 9.63 2.52 0.19
N ALA A 96 9.10 2.32 1.39
CA ALA A 96 8.55 3.38 2.24
C ALA A 96 8.56 3.00 3.73
N VAL A 97 8.21 3.94 4.61
CA VAL A 97 7.79 3.66 5.99
C VAL A 97 6.32 4.01 6.16
N CYS A 98 5.49 3.05 6.58
CA CYS A 98 4.05 3.25 6.74
C CYS A 98 3.65 3.33 8.23
N VAL A 99 2.91 4.39 8.59
CA VAL A 99 2.50 4.68 9.98
C VAL A 99 1.06 5.24 10.05
N TYR A 100 0.50 5.33 11.27
CA TYR A 100 -0.74 6.08 11.49
C TYR A 100 -0.57 7.59 11.25
N PRO A 101 -1.65 8.33 10.91
CA PRO A 101 -1.57 9.76 10.55
C PRO A 101 -0.88 10.63 11.61
N THR A 102 -1.18 10.38 12.89
CA THR A 102 -0.59 11.13 14.02
C THR A 102 0.90 10.90 14.21
N MET A 103 1.47 9.88 13.55
CA MET A 103 2.88 9.53 13.61
C MET A 103 3.67 9.99 12.37
N VAL A 104 3.01 10.51 11.34
CA VAL A 104 3.64 10.93 10.08
C VAL A 104 4.74 11.94 10.33
N GLN A 105 4.48 12.99 11.10
CA GLN A 105 5.48 14.03 11.38
C GLN A 105 6.74 13.45 12.05
N ALA A 106 6.57 12.52 12.99
CA ALA A 106 7.70 11.87 13.65
C ALA A 106 8.52 11.01 12.67
N ALA A 107 7.87 10.29 11.76
CA ALA A 107 8.52 9.51 10.72
C ALA A 107 9.27 10.41 9.71
N VAL A 108 8.63 11.48 9.23
CA VAL A 108 9.23 12.45 8.28
C VAL A 108 10.49 13.07 8.87
N GLN A 109 10.43 13.53 10.12
CA GLN A 109 11.61 14.05 10.82
C GLN A 109 12.71 12.99 10.95
N ALA A 110 12.34 11.77 11.33
CA ALA A 110 13.29 10.67 11.50
C ALA A 110 13.91 10.17 10.18
N LEU A 111 13.29 10.44 9.02
CA LEU A 111 13.74 10.03 7.69
C LEU A 111 14.26 11.20 6.85
N ALA A 112 14.35 12.40 7.40
CA ALA A 112 14.91 13.56 6.72
C ALA A 112 16.29 13.24 6.10
N GLY A 113 16.45 13.62 4.82
CA GLY A 113 17.68 13.43 4.04
C GLY A 113 17.93 12.02 3.52
N THR A 114 17.05 11.05 3.77
CA THR A 114 17.24 9.65 3.30
C THR A 114 16.70 9.36 1.92
N GLY A 115 15.70 10.13 1.48
CA GLY A 115 14.92 9.80 0.29
C GLY A 115 13.93 8.63 0.47
N ILE A 116 13.75 8.10 1.70
CA ILE A 116 12.70 7.11 2.01
C ILE A 116 11.37 7.88 2.19
N PRO A 117 10.34 7.62 1.36
CA PRO A 117 9.04 8.25 1.54
C PRO A 117 8.33 7.73 2.78
N VAL A 118 7.51 8.61 3.38
CA VAL A 118 6.58 8.24 4.45
C VAL A 118 5.21 8.00 3.83
N ALA A 119 4.69 6.80 4.05
CA ALA A 119 3.31 6.45 3.78
C ALA A 119 2.48 6.56 5.07
N SER A 120 1.18 6.85 4.93
CA SER A 120 0.26 6.79 6.04
C SER A 120 -1.02 6.05 5.69
N VAL A 121 -1.49 5.18 6.57
CA VAL A 121 -2.88 4.72 6.48
C VAL A 121 -3.81 5.87 6.84
N ALA A 122 -4.95 5.97 6.16
CA ALA A 122 -5.97 6.97 6.45
C ALA A 122 -7.37 6.36 6.34
N THR A 123 -8.38 7.20 6.28
CA THR A 123 -9.78 6.87 5.97
C THR A 123 -10.47 5.98 7.00
N GLY A 124 -10.20 6.17 8.30
CA GLY A 124 -10.79 5.37 9.37
C GLY A 124 -10.26 3.94 9.40
N PHE A 125 -8.98 3.78 9.07
CA PHE A 125 -8.28 2.50 9.12
C PHE A 125 -8.44 1.82 10.49
N PRO A 126 -8.63 0.48 10.56
CA PRO A 126 -8.65 -0.47 9.44
C PRO A 126 -10.03 -0.67 8.80
N ALA A 127 -11.10 -0.18 9.43
CA ALA A 127 -12.46 -0.51 9.05
C ALA A 127 -12.94 0.25 7.81
N GLY A 128 -12.57 1.52 7.65
CA GLY A 128 -13.04 2.35 6.54
C GLY A 128 -14.45 2.91 6.70
N LEU A 129 -15.06 2.79 7.89
CA LEU A 129 -16.50 3.00 8.11
C LEU A 129 -16.88 4.40 8.64
N MET A 130 -15.94 5.33 8.68
CA MET A 130 -16.23 6.72 9.05
C MET A 130 -16.95 7.46 7.91
N PRO A 131 -17.76 8.48 8.22
CA PRO A 131 -18.30 9.41 7.22
C PRO A 131 -17.22 9.92 6.25
N LEU A 132 -17.57 10.03 4.96
CA LEU A 132 -16.61 10.35 3.91
C LEU A 132 -15.89 11.69 4.16
N ASP A 133 -16.59 12.72 4.61
CA ASP A 133 -16.01 14.02 4.93
C ASP A 133 -14.90 13.93 5.98
N LEU A 134 -15.08 13.11 7.02
CA LEU A 134 -14.05 12.87 8.03
C LEU A 134 -12.88 12.04 7.47
N ARG A 135 -13.16 11.06 6.61
CA ARG A 135 -12.10 10.28 5.93
C ARG A 135 -11.24 11.16 5.01
N LEU A 136 -11.86 12.09 4.27
CA LEU A 136 -11.15 13.06 3.44
C LEU A 136 -10.34 14.04 4.29
N ALA A 137 -10.85 14.47 5.44
CA ALA A 137 -10.12 15.32 6.38
C ALA A 137 -8.88 14.61 6.95
N GLU A 138 -8.97 13.32 7.25
CA GLU A 138 -7.83 12.52 7.72
C GLU A 138 -6.74 12.36 6.65
N ILE A 139 -7.12 12.17 5.37
CA ILE A 139 -6.17 12.17 4.25
C ILE A 139 -5.41 13.51 4.20
N ARG A 140 -6.15 14.64 4.18
CA ARG A 140 -5.55 15.98 4.13
C ARG A 140 -4.63 16.21 5.32
N TYR A 141 -5.03 15.81 6.53
CA TYR A 141 -4.18 15.88 7.71
C TYR A 141 -2.87 15.10 7.52
N ALA A 142 -2.92 13.86 7.04
CA ALA A 142 -1.71 13.06 6.83
C ALA A 142 -0.78 13.69 5.77
N VAL A 143 -1.34 14.22 4.69
CA VAL A 143 -0.57 14.97 3.67
C VAL A 143 0.05 16.23 4.27
N ASP A 144 -0.69 17.00 5.06
CA ASP A 144 -0.21 18.20 5.75
C ASP A 144 0.93 17.89 6.74
N GLN A 145 0.93 16.70 7.35
CA GLN A 145 2.04 16.22 8.19
C GLN A 145 3.28 15.76 7.38
N GLY A 146 3.18 15.71 6.05
CA GLY A 146 4.27 15.39 5.14
C GLY A 146 4.28 13.96 4.60
N ALA A 147 3.17 13.23 4.66
CA ALA A 147 3.07 11.93 4.00
C ALA A 147 3.17 12.10 2.48
N ALA A 148 4.05 11.32 1.85
CA ALA A 148 4.21 11.27 0.39
C ALA A 148 3.28 10.23 -0.25
N GLU A 149 2.74 9.31 0.55
CA GLU A 149 1.86 8.24 0.09
C GLU A 149 0.74 8.03 1.13
N ILE A 150 -0.47 7.75 0.66
CA ILE A 150 -1.66 7.55 1.47
C ILE A 150 -2.29 6.19 1.12
N ASP A 151 -2.42 5.35 2.14
CA ASP A 151 -3.05 4.04 2.07
C ASP A 151 -4.51 4.17 2.56
N ILE A 152 -5.46 4.21 1.63
CA ILE A 152 -6.90 4.27 1.94
C ILE A 152 -7.49 2.87 2.06
N VAL A 153 -8.59 2.72 2.80
CA VAL A 153 -9.41 1.52 2.79
C VAL A 153 -10.70 1.81 2.03
N ILE A 154 -10.99 1.02 0.99
CA ILE A 154 -12.22 1.21 0.22
C ILE A 154 -13.46 0.90 1.04
N THR A 155 -14.59 1.54 0.72
CA THR A 155 -15.89 1.13 1.26
C THR A 155 -16.32 -0.21 0.63
N ARG A 156 -16.04 -1.30 1.33
CA ARG A 156 -16.37 -2.68 0.91
C ARG A 156 -17.86 -2.88 0.62
N ALA A 157 -18.74 -2.13 1.31
CA ALA A 157 -20.19 -2.20 1.07
C ALA A 157 -20.56 -1.84 -0.39
N HIS A 158 -19.84 -0.92 -1.02
CA HIS A 158 -20.04 -0.61 -2.43
C HIS A 158 -19.65 -1.80 -3.33
N VAL A 159 -18.56 -2.50 -3.02
CA VAL A 159 -18.15 -3.71 -3.74
C VAL A 159 -19.17 -4.83 -3.58
N LEU A 160 -19.60 -5.11 -2.34
CA LEU A 160 -20.54 -6.19 -2.04
C LEU A 160 -21.95 -5.89 -2.58
N GLY A 161 -22.33 -4.61 -2.65
CA GLY A 161 -23.57 -4.14 -3.28
C GLY A 161 -23.50 -3.96 -4.80
N GLY A 162 -22.32 -4.09 -5.40
CA GLY A 162 -22.10 -3.84 -6.83
C GLY A 162 -22.22 -2.36 -7.26
N ASP A 163 -22.11 -1.43 -6.32
CA ASP A 163 -22.17 0.01 -6.56
C ASP A 163 -20.80 0.56 -6.98
N TRP A 164 -20.41 0.22 -8.20
CA TRP A 164 -19.11 0.60 -8.76
C TRP A 164 -18.96 2.10 -8.99
N ALA A 165 -20.07 2.81 -9.22
CA ALA A 165 -20.09 4.25 -9.38
C ALA A 165 -19.76 4.95 -8.06
N ALA A 166 -20.42 4.57 -6.96
CA ALA A 166 -20.11 5.13 -5.65
C ALA A 166 -18.66 4.81 -5.22
N LEU A 167 -18.18 3.59 -5.48
CA LEU A 167 -16.79 3.23 -5.21
C LEU A 167 -15.81 4.08 -6.01
N HIS A 168 -16.06 4.27 -7.30
CA HIS A 168 -15.23 5.10 -8.19
C HIS A 168 -15.17 6.54 -7.68
N ASP A 169 -16.31 7.16 -7.44
CA ASP A 169 -16.41 8.57 -7.07
C ASP A 169 -15.80 8.82 -5.68
N GLU A 170 -15.96 7.88 -4.75
CA GLU A 170 -15.31 7.92 -3.44
C GLU A 170 -13.78 7.89 -3.56
N ILE A 171 -13.23 6.94 -4.33
CA ILE A 171 -11.78 6.82 -4.52
C ILE A 171 -11.24 8.06 -5.25
N ALA A 172 -11.96 8.58 -6.24
CA ALA A 172 -11.59 9.80 -6.96
C ALA A 172 -11.56 11.03 -6.03
N ALA A 173 -12.53 11.15 -5.10
CA ALA A 173 -12.52 12.20 -4.09
C ALA A 173 -11.35 12.06 -3.10
N MET A 174 -11.02 10.83 -2.70
CA MET A 174 -9.84 10.55 -1.86
C MET A 174 -8.53 10.84 -2.59
N ARG A 175 -8.47 10.55 -3.89
CA ARG A 175 -7.34 10.87 -4.76
C ARG A 175 -7.10 12.37 -4.83
N GLU A 176 -8.16 13.15 -5.04
CA GLU A 176 -8.09 14.61 -5.01
C GLU A 176 -7.59 15.12 -3.65
N ALA A 177 -8.11 14.56 -2.55
CA ALA A 177 -7.68 14.92 -1.20
C ALA A 177 -6.20 14.61 -0.90
N CYS A 178 -5.58 13.68 -1.64
CA CYS A 178 -4.15 13.37 -1.49
C CYS A 178 -3.23 14.48 -2.04
N GLY A 179 -3.75 15.47 -2.79
CA GLY A 179 -2.90 16.48 -3.41
C GLY A 179 -1.87 15.82 -4.32
N GLU A 180 -0.57 16.02 -4.07
CA GLU A 180 0.53 15.37 -4.81
C GLU A 180 0.92 13.98 -4.28
N ALA A 181 0.44 13.58 -3.09
CA ALA A 181 0.75 12.27 -2.53
C ALA A 181 0.20 11.13 -3.40
N HIS A 182 0.91 10.00 -3.43
CA HIS A 182 0.45 8.80 -4.10
C HIS A 182 -0.67 8.13 -3.33
N LEU A 183 -1.71 7.70 -4.03
CA LEU A 183 -2.85 6.98 -3.47
C LEU A 183 -2.67 5.47 -3.62
N LYS A 184 -2.66 4.73 -2.51
CA LYS A 184 -2.71 3.27 -2.47
C LYS A 184 -4.09 2.81 -1.97
N ALA A 185 -4.86 2.16 -2.83
CA ALA A 185 -6.20 1.69 -2.47
C ALA A 185 -6.15 0.27 -1.88
N ILE A 186 -6.37 0.13 -0.58
CA ILE A 186 -6.53 -1.17 0.09
C ILE A 186 -7.91 -1.71 -0.22
N LEU A 187 -7.95 -2.82 -0.96
CA LEU A 187 -9.18 -3.48 -1.39
C LEU A 187 -9.77 -4.38 -0.29
N ALA A 188 -8.95 -4.82 0.67
CA ALA A 188 -9.30 -5.82 1.68
C ALA A 188 -9.87 -7.09 1.06
N THR A 189 -9.10 -7.69 0.15
CA THR A 189 -9.55 -8.78 -0.73
C THR A 189 -10.10 -10.01 0.01
N GLY A 190 -9.72 -10.21 1.28
CA GLY A 190 -10.27 -11.28 2.12
C GLY A 190 -11.76 -11.09 2.44
N ASP A 191 -12.24 -9.85 2.46
CA ASP A 191 -13.63 -9.49 2.77
C ASP A 191 -14.51 -9.35 1.53
N LEU A 192 -13.94 -9.47 0.32
CA LEU A 192 -14.66 -9.22 -0.94
C LEU A 192 -15.38 -10.47 -1.49
N GLU A 193 -15.32 -11.59 -0.77
CA GLU A 193 -15.96 -12.90 -1.03
C GLU A 193 -15.52 -13.64 -2.31
N THR A 194 -15.39 -12.95 -3.44
CA THR A 194 -15.13 -13.55 -4.75
C THR A 194 -13.99 -12.88 -5.49
N LEU A 195 -13.26 -13.65 -6.30
CA LEU A 195 -12.22 -13.09 -7.18
C LEU A 195 -12.78 -12.15 -8.25
N THR A 196 -14.06 -12.29 -8.60
CA THR A 196 -14.75 -11.34 -9.50
C THR A 196 -14.88 -9.97 -8.85
N ASN A 197 -15.27 -9.91 -7.57
CA ASN A 197 -15.32 -8.67 -6.80
C ASN A 197 -13.94 -8.06 -6.64
N VAL A 198 -12.91 -8.88 -6.32
CA VAL A 198 -11.52 -8.42 -6.26
C VAL A 198 -11.07 -7.80 -7.58
N HIS A 199 -11.38 -8.46 -8.71
CA HIS A 199 -11.05 -7.93 -10.03
C HIS A 199 -11.77 -6.62 -10.33
N ALA A 200 -13.09 -6.55 -10.13
CA ALA A 200 -13.87 -5.34 -10.38
C ALA A 200 -13.42 -4.18 -9.48
N ALA A 201 -13.23 -4.40 -8.18
CA ALA A 201 -12.72 -3.40 -7.25
C ALA A 201 -11.32 -2.91 -7.64
N SER A 202 -10.44 -3.81 -8.13
CA SER A 202 -9.13 -3.43 -8.66
C SER A 202 -9.26 -2.50 -9.87
N MET A 203 -10.13 -2.85 -10.83
CA MET A 203 -10.37 -2.05 -12.03
C MET A 203 -10.94 -0.67 -11.67
N VAL A 204 -11.93 -0.62 -10.79
CA VAL A 204 -12.52 0.64 -10.31
C VAL A 204 -11.48 1.51 -9.63
N ALA A 205 -10.66 0.96 -8.72
CA ALA A 205 -9.63 1.71 -8.04
C ALA A 205 -8.60 2.29 -9.02
N MET A 206 -8.16 1.52 -10.02
CA MET A 206 -7.25 2.00 -11.06
C MET A 206 -7.88 3.09 -11.93
N GLN A 207 -9.15 2.93 -12.34
CA GLN A 207 -9.86 3.95 -13.12
C GLN A 207 -10.08 5.23 -12.30
N ALA A 208 -10.40 5.13 -11.02
CA ALA A 208 -10.53 6.27 -10.12
C ALA A 208 -9.19 6.95 -9.77
N GLY A 209 -8.07 6.43 -10.27
CA GLY A 209 -6.75 7.04 -10.12
C GLY A 209 -5.96 6.55 -8.91
N ALA A 210 -6.22 5.37 -8.36
CA ALA A 210 -5.26 4.77 -7.42
C ALA A 210 -3.91 4.54 -8.14
N ASP A 211 -2.82 4.98 -7.53
CA ASP A 211 -1.46 4.77 -8.02
C ASP A 211 -1.01 3.32 -7.74
N PHE A 212 -1.51 2.74 -6.65
CA PHE A 212 -1.36 1.33 -6.30
C PHE A 212 -2.69 0.74 -5.85
N ILE A 213 -2.90 -0.54 -6.14
CA ILE A 213 -3.88 -1.38 -5.46
C ILE A 213 -3.17 -2.24 -4.42
N LYS A 214 -3.70 -2.28 -3.20
CA LYS A 214 -3.15 -3.01 -2.07
C LYS A 214 -4.15 -4.07 -1.63
N THR A 215 -3.65 -5.27 -1.33
CA THR A 215 -4.49 -6.43 -1.06
C THR A 215 -5.30 -6.28 0.21
N SER A 216 -4.64 -5.94 1.31
CA SER A 216 -5.13 -6.17 2.66
C SER A 216 -4.72 -5.06 3.62
N THR A 217 -5.46 -4.95 4.72
CA THR A 217 -5.11 -4.02 5.83
C THR A 217 -4.04 -4.63 6.74
N GLY A 218 -3.96 -5.96 6.78
CA GLY A 218 -3.15 -6.71 7.74
C GLY A 218 -3.78 -6.78 9.13
N LYS A 219 -5.09 -6.49 9.22
CA LYS A 219 -5.90 -6.52 10.45
C LYS A 219 -7.14 -7.42 10.32
N GLU A 220 -7.45 -7.89 9.12
CA GLU A 220 -8.40 -8.98 8.86
C GLU A 220 -7.86 -10.36 9.25
#